data_AF-A0A1H2B296-F1
#
_entry.id   AF-A0A1H2B296-F1
#
_cell.length_a   1.000
_cell.length_b   1.000
_cell.length_c   1.000
_cell.angle_alpha   90.00
_cell.angle_beta   90.00
_cell.angle_gamma   90.00
#
_symmetry.space_group_name_H-M   'P 1'
#
loop_
_entity.id
_entity.type
_entity.pdbx_description
1 polymer ?
#
loop_
_entity_poly.entity_id
_entity_poly.type
_entity_poly.pdbx_seq_one_letter_code
_entity_poly.pdbx_strand_id
1 'polypeptide(L)'
;MKTYTSEQLAEILGKHRSWLRGEEGGERANLSGADLSGTYLRGANLSGADLRGTYLRGADLSGTYLRGANLSGADLSGTYLSDANLSGADLSDLSSIWGASGNCCEVKAIQCDHWPVTYTAERMQIGCQFHTLTEWWAFTEDEIGRMDGKALGWWKVWKPILKNIIELSPAVPCGAAP
;
A
#
# COMPACT_ATOMS: atom_id res chain seq x y z
N MET A 1 -18.31 -10.46 -8.58
CA MET A 1 -17.06 -9.87 -9.10
C MET A 1 -17.47 -8.80 -10.10
N LYS A 2 -17.13 -7.53 -9.85
CA LYS A 2 -17.50 -6.40 -10.74
C LYS A 2 -16.33 -6.12 -11.68
N THR A 3 -16.50 -6.29 -12.98
CA THR A 3 -15.51 -5.89 -13.98
C THR A 3 -15.91 -4.53 -14.55
N TYR A 4 -14.95 -3.64 -14.75
CA TYR A 4 -15.18 -2.36 -15.40
C TYR A 4 -14.45 -2.30 -16.74
N THR A 5 -15.10 -1.79 -17.79
CA THR A 5 -14.39 -1.45 -19.02
C THR A 5 -13.51 -0.22 -18.79
N SER A 6 -12.57 0.03 -19.71
CA SER A 6 -11.74 1.25 -19.71
C SER A 6 -12.58 2.52 -19.63
N GLU A 7 -13.71 2.57 -20.33
CA GLU A 7 -14.60 3.73 -20.38
C GLU A 7 -15.33 3.91 -19.06
N GLN A 8 -15.86 2.84 -18.47
CA GLN A 8 -16.54 2.88 -17.18
C GLN A 8 -15.59 3.28 -16.06
N LEU A 9 -14.36 2.74 -16.07
CA LEU A 9 -13.33 3.10 -15.11
C LEU A 9 -12.94 4.57 -15.26
N ALA A 10 -12.79 5.07 -16.49
CA ALA A 10 -12.53 6.49 -16.75
C ALA A 10 -13.66 7.39 -16.27
N GLU A 11 -14.94 6.97 -16.42
CA GLU A 11 -16.09 7.72 -15.90
C GLU A 11 -16.06 7.80 -14.36
N ILE A 12 -15.78 6.67 -13.68
CA ILE A 12 -15.67 6.62 -12.22
C ILE A 12 -14.53 7.52 -11.73
N LEU A 13 -13.36 7.44 -12.37
CA LEU A 13 -12.21 8.28 -12.06
C LEU A 13 -12.50 9.77 -12.33
N GLY A 14 -13.27 10.07 -13.37
CA GLY A 14 -13.75 11.41 -13.69
C GLY A 14 -14.64 11.98 -12.58
N LYS A 15 -15.67 11.24 -12.17
CA LYS A 15 -16.56 11.63 -11.06
C LYS A 15 -15.79 11.77 -9.75
N HIS A 16 -14.83 10.89 -9.50
CA HIS A 16 -13.99 10.97 -8.31
C HIS A 16 -13.09 12.19 -8.29
N ARG A 17 -12.55 12.57 -9.45
CA ARG A 17 -11.78 13.80 -9.59
C ARG A 17 -12.64 15.04 -9.31
N SER A 18 -13.87 15.07 -9.80
CA SER A 18 -14.82 16.15 -9.50
C SER A 18 -15.17 16.18 -8.00
N TRP A 19 -15.33 15.00 -7.36
CA TRP A 19 -15.53 14.91 -5.91
C TRP A 19 -14.36 15.49 -5.12
N LEU A 20 -13.13 15.17 -5.51
CA LEU A 20 -11.91 15.71 -4.88
C LEU A 20 -11.80 17.24 -5.02
N ARG A 21 -12.41 17.82 -6.05
CA ARG A 21 -12.46 19.27 -6.29
C ARG A 21 -13.66 19.95 -5.64
N GLY A 22 -14.61 19.19 -5.07
CA GLY A 22 -15.87 19.72 -4.56
C GLY A 22 -16.82 20.22 -5.65
N GLU A 23 -16.68 19.70 -6.87
CA GLU A 23 -17.55 20.03 -8.00
C GLU A 23 -18.90 19.30 -7.89
N GLU A 24 -19.97 19.92 -8.39
CA GLU A 24 -21.31 19.35 -8.40
C GLU A 24 -21.37 18.10 -9.31
N GLY A 25 -21.99 17.02 -8.82
CA GLY A 25 -22.02 15.72 -9.51
C GLY A 25 -20.77 14.85 -9.32
N GLY A 26 -19.80 15.30 -8.51
CA GLY A 26 -18.66 14.49 -8.11
C GLY A 26 -19.03 13.40 -7.09
N GLU A 27 -18.58 12.18 -7.34
CA GLU A 27 -18.80 11.03 -6.44
C GLU A 27 -17.49 10.34 -6.06
N ARG A 28 -17.37 9.95 -4.79
CA ARG A 28 -16.24 9.13 -4.31
C ARG A 28 -16.19 7.81 -5.09
N ALA A 29 -15.01 7.45 -5.62
CA ALA A 29 -14.85 6.19 -6.34
C ALA A 29 -15.16 5.00 -5.42
N ASN A 30 -16.18 4.22 -5.79
CA ASN A 30 -16.49 2.95 -5.16
C ASN A 30 -16.18 1.81 -6.13
N LEU A 31 -15.03 1.21 -5.92
CA LEU A 31 -14.49 0.09 -6.68
C LEU A 31 -14.46 -1.18 -5.82
N SER A 32 -15.18 -1.23 -4.69
CA SER A 32 -15.19 -2.39 -3.81
C SER A 32 -15.58 -3.69 -4.53
N GLY A 33 -14.79 -4.74 -4.34
CA GLY A 33 -14.97 -6.05 -4.97
C GLY A 33 -14.77 -6.07 -6.49
N ALA A 34 -14.17 -5.01 -7.06
CA ALA A 34 -13.93 -4.92 -8.49
C ALA A 34 -12.71 -5.73 -8.92
N ASP A 35 -12.77 -6.26 -10.13
CA ASP A 35 -11.61 -6.78 -10.83
C ASP A 35 -11.00 -5.70 -11.72
N LEU A 36 -9.83 -5.25 -11.28
CA LEU A 36 -8.97 -4.26 -11.91
C LEU A 36 -7.59 -4.88 -12.23
N SER A 37 -7.53 -6.21 -12.33
CA SER A 37 -6.29 -6.93 -12.65
C SER A 37 -5.75 -6.48 -14.02
N GLY A 38 -4.45 -6.19 -14.09
CA GLY A 38 -3.78 -5.74 -15.30
C GLY A 38 -4.17 -4.35 -15.79
N THR A 39 -4.91 -3.56 -15.00
CA THR A 39 -5.32 -2.21 -15.40
C THR A 39 -4.17 -1.21 -15.31
N TYR A 40 -4.19 -0.21 -16.19
CA TYR A 40 -3.26 0.92 -16.17
C TYR A 40 -3.89 2.08 -15.41
N LEU A 41 -3.51 2.23 -14.15
CA LEU A 41 -3.96 3.27 -13.24
C LEU A 41 -2.86 4.30 -12.94
N ARG A 42 -1.74 4.26 -13.67
CA ARG A 42 -0.59 5.13 -13.46
C ARG A 42 -0.99 6.60 -13.29
N GLY A 43 -0.58 7.22 -12.17
CA GLY A 43 -0.88 8.62 -11.87
C GLY A 43 -2.33 8.92 -11.47
N ALA A 44 -3.21 7.92 -11.37
CA ALA A 44 -4.60 8.13 -11.00
C ALA A 44 -4.70 8.64 -9.56
N ASN A 45 -5.60 9.60 -9.34
CA ASN A 45 -5.94 10.06 -7.99
C ASN A 45 -7.16 9.30 -7.48
N LEU A 46 -6.90 8.33 -6.60
CA LEU A 46 -7.84 7.48 -5.89
C LEU A 46 -7.83 7.83 -4.38
N SER A 47 -7.51 9.08 -4.03
CA SER A 47 -7.42 9.50 -2.64
C SER A 47 -8.78 9.38 -1.96
N GLY A 48 -8.82 8.62 -0.88
CA GLY A 48 -10.05 8.31 -0.20
C GLY A 48 -10.95 7.35 -0.97
N ALA A 49 -10.56 6.70 -2.07
CA ALA A 49 -11.44 5.74 -2.75
C ALA A 49 -11.80 4.52 -1.88
N ASP A 50 -12.91 3.85 -2.18
CA ASP A 50 -13.25 2.54 -1.59
C ASP A 50 -12.82 1.43 -2.56
N LEU A 51 -11.72 0.76 -2.24
CA LEU A 51 -11.08 -0.33 -2.98
C LEU A 51 -11.15 -1.65 -2.17
N ARG A 52 -12.09 -1.77 -1.24
CA ARG A 52 -12.18 -2.97 -0.39
C ARG A 52 -12.39 -4.23 -1.21
N GLY A 53 -11.54 -5.24 -1.01
CA GLY A 53 -11.64 -6.51 -1.73
C GLY A 53 -11.43 -6.41 -3.24
N THR A 54 -10.79 -5.35 -3.74
CA THR A 54 -10.46 -5.25 -5.17
C THR A 54 -9.38 -6.22 -5.58
N TYR A 55 -9.50 -6.80 -6.77
CA TYR A 55 -8.43 -7.55 -7.41
C TYR A 55 -7.63 -6.59 -8.30
N LEU A 56 -6.39 -6.31 -7.92
CA LEU A 56 -5.47 -5.41 -8.62
C LEU A 56 -4.29 -6.19 -9.21
N ARG A 57 -4.43 -7.50 -9.45
CA ARG A 57 -3.30 -8.36 -9.81
C ARG A 57 -2.60 -7.86 -11.08
N GLY A 58 -1.31 -7.57 -11.02
CA GLY A 58 -0.56 -7.07 -12.17
C GLY A 58 -0.92 -5.64 -12.63
N ALA A 59 -1.72 -4.90 -11.87
CA ALA A 59 -2.10 -3.53 -12.23
C ALA A 59 -0.92 -2.56 -12.09
N ASP A 60 -0.81 -1.61 -13.03
CA ASP A 60 0.15 -0.51 -12.92
C ASP A 60 -0.44 0.64 -12.11
N LEU A 61 -0.05 0.70 -10.84
CA LEU A 61 -0.42 1.75 -9.88
C LEU A 61 0.70 2.78 -9.71
N SER A 62 1.67 2.84 -10.63
CA SER A 62 2.83 3.72 -10.47
C SER A 62 2.39 5.19 -10.38
N GLY A 63 2.90 5.95 -9.41
CA GLY A 63 2.56 7.36 -9.18
C GLY A 63 1.10 7.61 -8.78
N THR A 64 0.33 6.58 -8.43
CA THR A 64 -1.07 6.76 -7.99
C THR A 64 -1.14 7.47 -6.64
N TYR A 65 -2.19 8.27 -6.45
CA TYR A 65 -2.52 8.86 -5.15
C TYR A 65 -3.61 8.03 -4.48
N LEU A 66 -3.26 7.24 -3.48
CA LEU A 66 -4.15 6.37 -2.72
C LEU A 66 -4.33 6.88 -1.27
N ARG A 67 -4.09 8.17 -1.04
CA ARG A 67 -4.10 8.74 0.31
C ARG A 67 -5.48 8.56 0.96
N GLY A 68 -5.57 7.89 2.10
CA GLY A 68 -6.85 7.65 2.78
C GLY A 68 -7.76 6.62 2.11
N ALA A 69 -7.29 5.94 1.04
CA ALA A 69 -8.09 4.94 0.33
C ALA A 69 -8.29 3.69 1.20
N ASN A 70 -9.46 3.05 1.09
CA ASN A 70 -9.69 1.78 1.77
C ASN A 70 -9.34 0.62 0.85
N LEU A 71 -8.21 -0.04 1.10
CA LEU A 71 -7.70 -1.20 0.36
C LEU A 71 -7.89 -2.51 1.15
N SER A 72 -8.73 -2.53 2.18
CA SER A 72 -8.83 -3.71 3.03
C SER A 72 -9.36 -4.92 2.26
N GLY A 73 -8.73 -6.08 2.42
CA GLY A 73 -9.07 -7.26 1.62
C GLY A 73 -8.58 -7.25 0.16
N ALA A 74 -7.97 -6.16 -0.32
CA ALA A 74 -7.54 -6.07 -1.72
C ALA A 74 -6.39 -7.05 -2.05
N ASP A 75 -6.34 -7.48 -3.30
CA ASP A 75 -5.27 -8.30 -3.86
C ASP A 75 -4.37 -7.44 -4.74
N LEU A 76 -3.20 -7.08 -4.22
CA LEU A 76 -2.17 -6.27 -4.86
C LEU A 76 -1.06 -7.11 -5.50
N SER A 77 -1.26 -8.41 -5.71
CA SER A 77 -0.21 -9.29 -6.25
C SER A 77 0.32 -8.80 -7.60
N GLY A 78 1.63 -8.70 -7.78
CA GLY A 78 2.22 -8.30 -9.06
C GLY A 78 1.98 -6.84 -9.44
N THR A 79 1.41 -6.00 -8.56
CA THR A 79 1.17 -4.58 -8.86
C THR A 79 2.47 -3.79 -8.99
N TYR A 80 2.47 -2.78 -9.86
CA TYR A 80 3.57 -1.81 -9.92
C TYR A 80 3.20 -0.60 -9.08
N LEU A 81 3.91 -0.38 -7.96
CA LEU A 81 3.61 0.67 -6.98
C LEU A 81 4.70 1.75 -6.91
N SER A 82 5.58 1.82 -7.91
CA SER A 82 6.63 2.85 -8.00
C SER A 82 6.04 4.25 -7.81
N ASP A 83 6.53 5.03 -6.86
CA ASP A 83 6.06 6.39 -6.55
C ASP A 83 4.57 6.51 -6.13
N ALA A 84 3.88 5.40 -5.82
CA ALA A 84 2.50 5.45 -5.35
C ALA A 84 2.41 6.00 -3.91
N ASN A 85 1.46 6.90 -3.65
CA ASN A 85 1.23 7.49 -2.33
C ASN A 85 0.10 6.77 -1.59
N LEU A 86 0.47 5.92 -0.63
CA LEU A 86 -0.46 5.13 0.21
C LEU A 86 -0.70 5.73 1.60
N SER A 87 -0.33 7.00 1.84
CA SER A 87 -0.47 7.61 3.18
C SER A 87 -1.93 7.58 3.69
N GLY A 88 -2.19 7.08 4.89
CA GLY A 88 -3.55 6.95 5.42
C GLY A 88 -4.39 5.87 4.77
N ALA A 89 -3.85 5.10 3.82
CA ALA A 89 -4.59 4.01 3.19
C ALA A 89 -4.78 2.86 4.18
N ASP A 90 -6.00 2.31 4.23
CA ASP A 90 -6.32 1.15 5.03
C ASP A 90 -5.90 -0.12 4.27
N LEU A 91 -4.78 -0.70 4.69
CA LEU A 91 -4.21 -1.95 4.15
C LEU A 91 -4.46 -3.14 5.07
N SER A 92 -5.46 -3.06 5.96
CA SER A 92 -5.84 -4.19 6.80
C SER A 92 -6.31 -5.38 5.97
N ASP A 93 -6.01 -6.59 6.41
CA ASP A 93 -6.53 -7.82 5.80
C ASP A 93 -6.26 -7.98 4.29
N LEU A 94 -5.17 -7.39 3.75
CA LEU A 94 -4.79 -7.60 2.34
C LEU A 94 -4.76 -9.10 2.01
N SER A 95 -5.42 -9.47 0.92
CA SER A 95 -5.52 -10.88 0.51
C SER A 95 -4.22 -11.37 -0.12
N SER A 96 -3.48 -10.50 -0.80
CA SER A 96 -2.11 -10.78 -1.27
C SER A 96 -1.41 -9.49 -1.74
N ILE A 97 -0.08 -9.45 -1.64
CA ILE A 97 0.79 -8.39 -2.18
C ILE A 97 2.05 -9.00 -2.83
N TRP A 98 2.05 -10.32 -3.07
CA TRP A 98 3.20 -11.03 -3.60
C TRP A 98 3.55 -10.55 -5.01
N GLY A 99 4.83 -10.27 -5.28
CA GLY A 99 5.31 -9.80 -6.59
C GLY A 99 5.02 -8.34 -6.91
N ALA A 100 4.42 -7.56 -6.00
CA ALA A 100 4.32 -6.12 -6.20
C ALA A 100 5.73 -5.48 -6.24
N SER A 101 6.02 -4.63 -7.22
CA SER A 101 7.37 -4.09 -7.48
C SER A 101 7.38 -2.56 -7.61
N GLY A 102 8.52 -1.90 -7.32
CA GLY A 102 8.62 -0.45 -7.55
C GLY A 102 9.76 0.38 -6.92
N ASN A 103 10.78 -0.20 -6.28
CA ASN A 103 12.04 0.51 -6.05
C ASN A 103 13.23 -0.45 -5.87
N CYS A 104 14.42 -0.06 -6.36
CA CYS A 104 15.60 -0.90 -6.59
C CYS A 104 15.99 -1.79 -5.39
N CYS A 105 16.29 -3.07 -5.66
CA CYS A 105 16.60 -4.16 -4.71
C CYS A 105 15.52 -4.42 -3.65
N GLU A 106 14.32 -4.83 -4.09
CA GLU A 106 13.15 -5.17 -3.25
C GLU A 106 12.98 -4.29 -1.99
N VAL A 107 13.23 -2.99 -2.12
CA VAL A 107 12.94 -2.04 -1.07
C VAL A 107 11.44 -1.78 -1.12
N LYS A 108 10.69 -2.47 -0.27
CA LYS A 108 9.24 -2.28 -0.16
C LYS A 108 8.99 -1.06 0.72
N ALA A 109 8.65 0.05 0.09
CA ALA A 109 8.28 1.28 0.76
C ALA A 109 6.79 1.26 1.11
N ILE A 110 6.45 1.04 2.37
CA ILE A 110 5.10 1.23 2.90
C ILE A 110 5.04 2.67 3.42
N GLN A 111 4.31 3.51 2.71
CA GLN A 111 4.09 4.89 3.13
C GLN A 111 3.00 4.92 4.19
N CYS A 112 3.40 4.89 5.46
CA CYS A 112 2.49 4.99 6.60
C CYS A 112 2.32 6.45 7.05
N ASP A 113 1.26 6.71 7.83
CA ASP A 113 0.74 8.04 8.17
C ASP A 113 1.70 8.94 8.97
N HIS A 114 2.78 8.39 9.51
CA HIS A 114 3.78 9.11 10.32
C HIS A 114 5.22 8.81 9.90
N TRP A 115 5.54 7.55 9.59
CA TRP A 115 6.88 7.16 9.18
C TRP A 115 6.84 6.32 7.92
N PRO A 116 7.61 6.67 6.88
CA PRO A 116 7.83 5.76 5.77
C PRO A 116 8.57 4.53 6.31
N VAL A 117 8.07 3.35 5.94
CA VAL A 117 8.71 2.08 6.23
C VAL A 117 9.33 1.57 4.95
N THR A 118 10.62 1.29 4.95
CA THR A 118 11.30 0.63 3.83
C THR A 118 11.93 -0.65 4.33
N TYR A 119 11.64 -1.80 3.71
CA TYR A 119 12.25 -3.06 4.13
C TYR A 119 12.82 -3.85 2.96
N THR A 120 13.86 -4.63 3.25
CA THR A 120 14.56 -5.58 2.39
C THR A 120 14.52 -6.98 3.04
N ALA A 121 15.18 -7.96 2.42
CA ALA A 121 15.24 -9.34 2.90
C ALA A 121 15.78 -9.46 4.34
N GLU A 122 16.62 -8.50 4.73
CA GLU A 122 17.40 -8.57 5.97
C GLU A 122 17.15 -7.38 6.89
N ARG A 123 16.72 -6.25 6.34
CA ARG A 123 16.72 -4.97 7.06
C ARG A 123 15.43 -4.20 6.85
N MET A 124 15.00 -3.47 7.87
CA MET A 124 13.83 -2.61 7.82
C MET A 124 14.19 -1.24 8.41
N GLN A 125 13.70 -0.21 7.76
CA GLN A 125 13.84 1.17 8.17
C GLN A 125 12.45 1.72 8.44
N ILE A 126 12.31 2.42 9.56
CA ILE A 126 11.07 3.12 9.94
C ILE A 126 11.47 4.53 10.31
N GLY A 127 11.13 5.50 9.45
CA GLY A 127 11.57 6.88 9.60
C GLY A 127 13.10 6.99 9.54
N CYS A 128 13.71 7.51 10.62
CA CYS A 128 15.17 7.65 10.74
C CYS A 128 15.86 6.40 11.33
N GLN A 129 15.11 5.41 11.80
CA GLN A 129 15.65 4.22 12.46
C GLN A 129 15.87 3.10 11.45
N PHE A 130 17.07 2.53 11.42
CA PHE A 130 17.49 1.50 10.48
C PHE A 130 18.05 0.30 11.24
N HIS A 131 17.36 -0.83 11.20
CA HIS A 131 17.71 -2.06 11.93
C HIS A 131 17.44 -3.30 11.08
N THR A 132 17.95 -4.45 11.50
CA THR A 132 17.60 -5.73 10.91
C THR A 132 16.15 -6.12 11.22
N LEU A 133 15.54 -6.98 10.40
CA LEU A 133 14.19 -7.48 10.66
C LEU A 133 14.09 -8.17 12.02
N THR A 134 15.09 -8.99 12.36
CA THR A 134 15.16 -9.71 13.65
C THR A 134 15.21 -8.75 14.83
N GLU A 135 16.00 -7.67 14.72
CA GLU A 135 16.07 -6.62 15.75
C GLU A 135 14.73 -5.91 15.91
N TRP A 136 14.07 -5.53 14.81
CA TRP A 136 12.75 -4.92 14.87
C TRP A 136 11.72 -5.78 15.61
N TRP A 137 11.74 -7.09 15.37
CA TRP A 137 10.82 -8.01 16.05
C TRP A 137 11.19 -8.30 17.50
N ALA A 138 12.46 -8.14 17.86
CA ALA A 138 12.97 -8.30 19.21
C ALA A 138 12.76 -7.06 20.08
N PHE A 139 12.58 -5.87 19.50
CA PHE A 139 12.37 -4.65 20.28
C PHE A 139 11.15 -4.75 21.20
N THR A 140 11.40 -4.36 22.44
CA THR A 140 10.39 -4.20 23.49
C THR A 140 9.57 -2.93 23.27
N GLU A 141 8.37 -2.88 23.85
CA GLU A 141 7.52 -1.70 23.80
C GLU A 141 8.22 -0.45 24.38
N ASP A 142 9.03 -0.64 25.43
CA ASP A 142 9.80 0.43 26.05
C ASP A 142 10.90 0.98 25.13
N GLU A 143 11.59 0.12 24.36
CA GLU A 143 12.61 0.53 23.40
C GLU A 143 12.01 1.33 22.25
N ILE A 144 10.88 0.88 21.70
CA ILE A 144 10.15 1.59 20.65
C ILE A 144 9.61 2.93 21.16
N GLY A 145 9.09 2.96 22.40
CA GLY A 145 8.60 4.20 23.03
C GLY A 145 9.70 5.23 23.30
N ARG A 146 10.96 4.79 23.45
CA ARG A 146 12.12 5.70 23.57
C ARG A 146 12.58 6.30 22.24
N MET A 147 12.25 5.66 21.11
CA MET A 147 12.62 6.17 19.77
C MET A 147 11.83 7.43 19.40
N ASP A 148 10.52 7.44 19.70
CA ASP A 148 9.66 8.62 19.53
C ASP A 148 8.40 8.48 20.41
N GLY A 149 7.88 9.59 20.93
CA GLY A 149 6.70 9.61 21.81
C GLY A 149 5.41 9.08 21.17
N LYS A 150 5.34 9.03 19.83
CA LYS A 150 4.22 8.45 19.07
C LYS A 150 4.56 7.08 18.49
N ALA A 151 5.82 6.63 18.56
CA ALA A 151 6.27 5.39 17.92
C ALA A 151 5.58 4.17 18.53
N LEU A 152 5.37 4.14 19.84
CA LEU A 152 4.73 2.99 20.49
C LEU A 152 3.28 2.78 20.02
N GLY A 153 2.50 3.86 19.93
CA GLY A 153 1.10 3.78 19.48
C GLY A 153 1.00 3.34 18.02
N TRP A 154 1.88 3.88 17.18
CA TRP A 154 1.98 3.49 15.79
C TRP A 154 2.46 2.04 15.62
N TRP A 155 3.50 1.62 16.35
CA TRP A 155 4.07 0.28 16.29
C TRP A 155 3.09 -0.80 16.72
N LYS A 156 2.23 -0.53 17.72
CA LYS A 156 1.18 -1.50 18.11
C LYS A 156 0.20 -1.81 16.98
N VAL A 157 -0.12 -0.82 16.15
CA VAL A 157 -1.00 -0.97 14.99
C VAL A 157 -0.25 -1.63 13.83
N TRP A 158 0.96 -1.15 13.54
CA TRP A 158 1.70 -1.55 12.35
C TRP A 158 2.51 -2.84 12.52
N LYS A 159 2.92 -3.24 13.72
CA LYS A 159 3.68 -4.48 13.97
C LYS A 159 3.01 -5.73 13.37
N PRO A 160 1.71 -6.04 13.64
CA PRO A 160 1.07 -7.20 13.05
C PRO A 160 0.90 -7.08 11.54
N ILE A 161 0.63 -5.86 11.04
CA ILE A 161 0.49 -5.57 9.61
C ILE A 161 1.81 -5.80 8.88
N LEU A 162 2.92 -5.26 9.41
CA LEU A 162 4.26 -5.41 8.86
C LEU A 162 4.72 -6.87 8.89
N LYS A 163 4.42 -7.62 9.96
CA LYS A 163 4.69 -9.07 10.00
C LYS A 163 3.95 -9.82 8.90
N ASN A 164 2.65 -9.59 8.76
CA ASN A 164 1.85 -10.21 7.71
C ASN A 164 2.38 -9.83 6.32
N ILE A 165 2.74 -8.56 6.10
CA ILE A 165 3.28 -8.08 4.82
C ILE A 165 4.63 -8.77 4.48
N ILE A 166 5.50 -8.94 5.48
CA ILE A 166 6.81 -9.59 5.30
C ILE A 166 6.66 -11.11 5.12
N GLU A 167 5.69 -11.75 5.79
CA GLU A 167 5.39 -13.17 5.62
C GLU A 167 4.74 -13.48 4.26
N LEU A 168 3.82 -12.63 3.80
CA LEU A 168 3.13 -12.78 2.51
C LEU A 168 4.02 -12.38 1.32
N SER A 169 5.06 -11.58 1.56
CA SER A 169 5.93 -11.02 0.54
C SER A 169 7.35 -10.86 1.09
N PRO A 170 8.06 -11.98 1.32
CA PRO A 170 9.44 -11.94 1.78
C PRO A 170 10.28 -11.23 0.73
N ALA A 171 11.18 -10.37 1.17
CA ALA A 171 12.07 -9.71 0.25
C ALA A 171 13.20 -10.67 -0.18
N VAL A 172 13.52 -10.72 -1.47
CA VAL A 172 14.55 -11.60 -2.02
C VAL A 172 15.91 -10.89 -1.97
N PRO A 173 16.96 -11.51 -1.39
CA PRO A 173 18.30 -10.97 -1.41
C PRO A 173 18.77 -10.78 -2.85
N CYS A 174 19.35 -9.62 -3.15
CA CYS A 174 19.88 -9.32 -4.48
C CYS A 174 20.90 -10.41 -4.88
N GLY A 175 20.54 -11.26 -5.84
CA GLY A 175 21.39 -12.36 -6.33
C GLY A 175 20.78 -13.77 -6.26
N ALA A 176 19.62 -13.96 -5.64
CA ALA A 176 18.86 -15.20 -5.81
C ALA A 176 17.97 -15.09 -7.05
N ALA A 177 18.31 -15.85 -8.09
CA ALA A 177 17.47 -16.07 -9.26
C ALA A 177 16.12 -16.70 -8.86
N PRO A 178 15.03 -16.50 -9.64
CA PRO A 178 13.66 -16.91 -9.30
C PRO A 178 13.50 -18.40 -9.01
#